data_AF-A0A8C2MLL9-F1
#
_entry.id   AF-A0A8C2MLL9-F1
#
_cell.length_a   1.000
_cell.length_b   1.000
_cell.length_c   1.000
_cell.angle_alpha   90.00
_cell.angle_beta   90.00
_cell.angle_gamma   90.00
#
_symmetry.space_group_name_H-M   'P 1'
#
loop_
_entity.id
_entity.type
_entity.pdbx_description
1 polymer ?
#
loop_
_entity_poly.entity_id
_entity_poly.type
_entity_poly.pdbx_seq_one_letter_code
_entity_poly.pdbx_strand_id
1 'polypeptide(L)'
;METWSVDQVCKWLVDKNLGELVPRFQEEEVSGAALLALNDRMIQQLVKKIGHQAVLMDFIRKYKQSNQWLKLTGGPRETSLLTLAQAAPEREENSSPTSYGDQTSLHPAENLDNGLIDQRVLKQRRHAKHVLARYKASQWTKSYVLPEFPYDVKCMLAEQKCPDHSMRIRIIEFLQADMTKYLEGSLYPTTQQYNDVVNALLQAHPFLDEDGCGFFLWKRALKDRFKYVRRPIEDDEQVMRNKCKFGHRRGQTRKSLADIRSDEIKIVQIKTSA
;
A
#
# COMPACT_ATOMS: atom_id res chain seq x y z
N MET A 1 12.77 -14.41 -20.21
CA MET A 1 11.45 -13.85 -20.57
C MET A 1 11.55 -12.88 -21.72
N GLU A 2 12.61 -12.06 -21.81
CA GLU A 2 12.78 -11.11 -22.93
C GLU A 2 12.88 -11.79 -24.32
N THR A 3 13.45 -13.00 -24.39
CA THR A 3 13.59 -13.80 -25.61
C THR A 3 12.45 -14.80 -25.85
N TRP A 4 11.34 -14.71 -25.10
CA TRP A 4 10.29 -15.72 -25.20
C TRP A 4 9.40 -15.53 -26.42
N SER A 5 9.05 -16.65 -27.08
CA SER A 5 8.01 -16.69 -28.11
C SER A 5 6.61 -16.54 -27.51
N VAL A 6 5.62 -16.28 -28.36
CA VAL A 6 4.21 -16.18 -27.94
C VAL A 6 3.74 -17.47 -27.25
N ASP A 7 4.10 -18.65 -27.78
CA ASP A 7 3.74 -19.94 -27.18
C ASP A 7 4.33 -20.12 -25.77
N GLN A 8 5.56 -19.64 -25.55
CA GLN A 8 6.21 -19.69 -24.25
C GLN A 8 5.53 -18.74 -23.25
N VAL A 9 5.06 -17.58 -23.70
CA VAL A 9 4.25 -16.66 -22.89
C VAL A 9 2.89 -17.29 -22.55
N CYS A 10 2.22 -17.92 -23.52
CA CYS A 10 0.94 -18.60 -23.32
C CYS A 10 1.06 -19.75 -22.31
N LYS A 11 2.09 -20.59 -22.45
CA LYS A 11 2.36 -21.67 -21.48
C LYS A 11 2.62 -21.11 -20.08
N TRP A 12 3.41 -20.04 -19.97
CA TRP A 12 3.65 -19.38 -18.70
C TRP A 12 2.39 -18.79 -18.07
N LEU A 13 1.47 -18.23 -18.86
CA LEU A 13 0.18 -17.74 -18.35
C LEU A 13 -0.65 -18.88 -17.74
N VAL A 14 -0.68 -20.05 -18.37
CA VAL A 14 -1.34 -21.25 -17.82
C VAL A 14 -0.69 -21.65 -16.48
N ASP A 15 0.64 -21.73 -16.43
CA ASP A 15 1.39 -22.08 -15.22
C ASP A 15 1.17 -21.08 -14.06
N LYS A 16 0.83 -19.83 -14.38
CA LYS A 16 0.52 -18.78 -13.40
C LYS A 16 -0.96 -18.63 -13.05
N ASN A 17 -1.80 -19.61 -13.41
CA ASN A 17 -3.26 -19.56 -13.22
C ASN A 17 -3.94 -18.38 -13.95
N LEU A 18 -3.32 -17.87 -15.01
CA LEU A 18 -3.84 -16.83 -15.90
C LEU A 18 -4.23 -17.40 -17.27
N GLY A 19 -4.55 -18.71 -17.33
CA GLY A 19 -4.86 -19.43 -18.57
C GLY A 19 -6.03 -18.83 -19.36
N GLU A 20 -6.98 -18.16 -18.69
CA GLU A 20 -8.07 -17.43 -19.35
C GLU A 20 -7.60 -16.28 -20.27
N LEU A 21 -6.36 -15.80 -20.09
CA LEU A 21 -5.79 -14.73 -20.91
C LEU A 21 -5.12 -15.24 -22.19
N VAL A 22 -4.85 -16.55 -22.28
CA VAL A 22 -4.13 -17.16 -23.40
C VAL A 22 -4.73 -16.80 -24.77
N PRO A 23 -6.06 -16.90 -24.99
CA PRO A 23 -6.64 -16.57 -26.30
C PRO A 23 -6.36 -15.12 -26.72
N ARG A 24 -6.39 -14.18 -25.77
CA ARG A 24 -6.13 -12.75 -26.02
C ARG A 24 -4.67 -12.44 -26.27
N PHE A 25 -3.76 -13.10 -25.55
CA PHE A 25 -2.32 -12.91 -25.73
C PHE A 25 -1.82 -13.56 -27.01
N GLN A 26 -2.49 -14.61 -27.47
CA GLN A 26 -2.23 -15.23 -28.76
C GLN A 26 -2.79 -14.38 -29.92
N GLU A 27 -4.00 -13.83 -29.79
CA GLU A 27 -4.62 -12.94 -30.77
C GLU A 27 -3.80 -11.65 -30.99
N GLU A 28 -3.26 -11.08 -29.92
CA GLU A 28 -2.45 -9.84 -29.96
C GLU A 28 -0.94 -10.12 -30.13
N GLU A 29 -0.56 -11.37 -30.46
CA GLU A 29 0.81 -11.82 -30.69
C GLU A 29 1.83 -11.35 -29.64
N VAL A 30 1.46 -11.43 -28.35
CA VAL A 30 2.24 -10.87 -27.25
C VAL A 30 3.47 -11.74 -26.96
N SER A 31 4.59 -11.38 -27.59
CA SER A 31 5.90 -11.98 -27.32
C SER A 31 6.44 -11.62 -25.93
N GLY A 32 7.49 -12.30 -25.48
CA GLY A 32 8.12 -12.04 -24.18
C GLY A 32 8.66 -10.63 -24.01
N ALA A 33 9.20 -10.03 -25.08
CA ALA A 33 9.62 -8.63 -25.08
C ALA A 33 8.40 -7.68 -24.96
N ALA A 34 7.34 -7.94 -25.73
CA ALA A 34 6.11 -7.16 -25.68
C ALA A 34 5.43 -7.24 -24.31
N LEU A 35 5.39 -8.44 -23.71
CA LEU A 35 4.88 -8.69 -22.36
C LEU A 35 5.60 -7.82 -21.32
N LEU A 36 6.94 -7.71 -21.41
CA LEU A 36 7.72 -6.87 -20.51
C LEU A 36 7.55 -5.37 -20.81
N ALA A 37 7.19 -4.99 -22.03
CA ALA A 37 6.94 -3.60 -22.42
C ALA A 37 5.51 -3.11 -22.08
N LEU A 38 4.61 -4.01 -21.64
CA LEU A 38 3.25 -3.63 -21.29
C LEU A 38 3.23 -2.62 -20.14
N ASN A 39 2.54 -1.51 -20.38
CA ASN A 39 2.25 -0.46 -19.40
C ASN A 39 0.85 -0.64 -18.81
N ASP A 40 0.57 0.03 -17.70
CA ASP A 40 -0.68 -0.08 -16.93
C ASP A 40 -1.95 0.05 -17.81
N ARG A 41 -1.95 1.05 -18.70
CA ARG A 41 -3.07 1.29 -19.65
C ARG A 41 -3.26 0.15 -20.66
N MET A 42 -2.17 -0.45 -21.15
CA MET A 42 -2.23 -1.56 -22.11
C MET A 42 -2.77 -2.84 -21.45
N ILE A 43 -2.36 -3.09 -20.21
CA ILE A 43 -2.86 -4.23 -19.44
C ILE A 43 -4.34 -4.07 -19.08
N GLN A 44 -4.80 -2.85 -18.80
CA GLN A 44 -6.22 -2.57 -18.62
C GLN A 44 -7.05 -2.87 -19.88
N GLN A 45 -6.48 -2.65 -21.07
CA GLN A 45 -7.14 -2.94 -22.35
C GLN A 45 -7.12 -4.44 -22.68
N LEU A 46 -5.98 -5.11 -22.45
CA LEU A 46 -5.77 -6.51 -22.79
C LEU A 46 -6.44 -7.47 -21.81
N VAL A 47 -6.54 -7.09 -20.53
CA VAL A 47 -7.05 -7.92 -19.44
C VAL A 47 -8.23 -7.22 -18.78
N LYS A 48 -9.45 -7.79 -18.89
CA LYS A 48 -10.66 -7.14 -18.32
C LYS A 48 -10.83 -7.33 -16.81
N LYS A 49 -10.31 -8.42 -16.24
CA LYS A 49 -10.43 -8.74 -14.81
C LYS A 49 -9.37 -8.00 -14.01
N ILE A 50 -9.79 -7.10 -13.10
CA ILE A 50 -8.89 -6.30 -12.25
C ILE A 50 -7.91 -7.17 -11.45
N GLY A 51 -8.36 -8.33 -10.93
CA GLY A 51 -7.48 -9.27 -10.22
C GLY A 51 -6.37 -9.82 -11.12
N HIS A 52 -6.70 -10.20 -12.36
CA HIS A 52 -5.70 -10.71 -13.31
C HIS A 52 -4.74 -9.62 -13.78
N GLN A 53 -5.21 -8.36 -13.93
CA GLN A 53 -4.35 -7.21 -14.22
C GLN A 53 -3.29 -7.04 -13.13
N ALA A 54 -3.71 -7.04 -11.86
CA ALA A 54 -2.82 -6.87 -10.72
C ALA A 54 -1.78 -8.00 -10.62
N VAL A 55 -2.21 -9.25 -10.78
CA VAL A 55 -1.32 -10.43 -10.75
C VAL A 55 -0.32 -10.42 -11.90
N LEU A 56 -0.77 -10.12 -13.14
CA LEU A 56 0.11 -10.04 -14.30
C LEU A 56 1.13 -8.90 -14.15
N MET A 57 0.68 -7.72 -13.71
CA MET A 57 1.55 -6.58 -13.41
C MET A 57 2.60 -6.91 -12.36
N ASP A 58 2.21 -7.63 -11.30
CA ASP A 58 3.11 -8.03 -10.25
C ASP A 58 4.20 -8.99 -10.75
N PHE A 59 3.83 -9.96 -11.59
CA PHE A 59 4.79 -10.86 -12.22
C PHE A 59 5.77 -10.12 -13.14
N ILE A 60 5.29 -9.20 -13.97
CA ILE A 60 6.16 -8.40 -14.86
C ILE A 60 7.12 -7.54 -14.02
N ARG A 61 6.64 -6.90 -12.94
CA ARG A 61 7.49 -6.12 -12.02
C ARG A 61 8.54 -6.97 -11.32
N LYS A 62 8.15 -8.12 -10.76
CA LYS A 62 9.07 -9.06 -10.10
C LYS A 62 10.17 -9.52 -11.06
N TYR A 63 9.80 -9.88 -12.28
CA TYR A 63 10.77 -10.28 -13.30
C TYR A 63 11.75 -9.15 -13.67
N LYS A 64 11.26 -7.91 -13.84
CA LYS A 64 12.11 -6.73 -14.09
C LYS A 64 13.07 -6.46 -12.92
N GLN A 65 12.62 -6.61 -11.69
CA GLN A 65 13.45 -6.41 -10.49
C GLN A 65 14.53 -7.49 -10.36
N SER A 66 14.18 -8.77 -10.58
CA SER A 66 15.15 -9.88 -10.57
C SER A 66 16.20 -9.72 -11.66
N ASN A 67 15.83 -9.25 -12.86
CA ASN A 67 16.80 -8.99 -13.94
C ASN A 67 17.66 -7.75 -13.69
N GLN A 68 17.17 -6.72 -13.00
CA GLN A 68 18.01 -5.59 -12.57
C GLN A 68 19.05 -6.05 -11.54
N TRP A 69 18.67 -6.94 -10.62
CA TRP A 69 19.59 -7.53 -9.64
C TRP A 69 20.67 -8.40 -10.33
N LEU A 70 20.30 -9.16 -11.36
CA LEU A 70 21.26 -9.93 -12.17
C LEU A 70 22.20 -9.04 -13.01
N LYS A 71 21.75 -7.85 -13.43
CA LYS A 71 22.61 -6.86 -14.11
C LYS A 71 23.59 -6.14 -13.18
N LEU A 72 23.31 -6.08 -11.87
CA LEU A 72 24.20 -5.49 -10.85
C LEU A 72 25.29 -6.46 -10.33
N THR A 73 25.09 -7.77 -10.48
CA THR A 73 26.00 -8.83 -9.98
C THR A 73 26.98 -9.33 -11.05
N GLY A 74 27.01 -8.72 -12.24
CA GLY A 74 28.12 -8.86 -13.19
C GLY A 74 29.26 -7.93 -12.78
N GLY A 75 30.17 -8.41 -11.95
CA GLY A 75 31.19 -7.58 -11.29
C GLY A 75 32.19 -6.88 -12.23
N PRO A 76 32.91 -5.86 -11.74
CA PRO A 76 34.12 -5.35 -12.36
C PRO A 76 35.26 -6.31 -12.05
N ARG A 77 35.75 -7.05 -13.06
CA ARG A 77 37.03 -7.77 -12.95
C ARG A 77 37.98 -7.29 -14.04
N GLU A 78 38.99 -6.54 -13.56
CA GLU A 78 40.38 -6.47 -14.01
C GLU A 78 40.69 -6.48 -15.51
N THR A 79 40.96 -5.29 -16.04
CA THR A 79 42.17 -4.90 -16.81
C THR A 79 42.06 -3.37 -16.96
N SER A 80 42.96 -2.50 -16.50
CA SER A 80 44.41 -2.49 -16.71
C SER A 80 45.14 -1.63 -15.67
N LEU A 81 46.35 -2.11 -15.37
CA LEU A 81 47.40 -1.59 -14.50
C LEU A 81 48.08 -0.30 -15.03
N LEU A 82 48.58 0.49 -14.07
CA LEU A 82 49.75 1.42 -14.11
C LEU A 82 49.57 2.73 -14.91
N THR A 83 49.92 3.92 -14.41
CA THR A 83 51.25 4.32 -13.91
C THR A 83 51.22 5.76 -13.34
N LEU A 84 52.09 6.01 -12.34
CA LEU A 84 52.71 7.28 -11.89
C LEU A 84 51.79 8.40 -11.34
N ALA A 85 51.71 8.67 -10.04
CA ALA A 85 52.70 9.16 -9.05
C ALA A 85 52.73 10.68 -8.86
N GLN A 86 52.63 11.06 -7.58
CA GLN A 86 53.31 12.15 -6.89
C GLN A 86 53.02 13.60 -7.33
N ALA A 87 52.34 14.36 -6.47
CA ALA A 87 53.01 15.28 -5.54
C ALA A 87 51.98 16.01 -4.64
N ALA A 88 52.14 15.84 -3.33
CA ALA A 88 51.80 16.86 -2.33
C ALA A 88 53.13 17.57 -1.96
N PRO A 89 53.24 18.48 -0.96
CA PRO A 89 52.24 19.04 -0.04
C PRO A 89 52.44 20.56 0.26
N GLU A 90 51.87 21.02 1.39
CA GLU A 90 52.20 22.22 2.21
C GLU A 90 51.40 23.48 1.82
N ARG A 91 50.81 24.30 2.71
CA ARG A 91 51.10 24.56 4.13
C ARG A 91 50.03 25.50 4.77
N GLU A 92 49.85 25.36 6.09
CA GLU A 92 49.56 26.35 7.17
C GLU A 92 48.42 27.39 6.99
N GLU A 93 47.32 27.31 7.74
CA GLU A 93 47.08 27.71 9.16
C GLU A 93 46.98 29.22 9.46
N ASN A 94 45.78 29.56 9.97
CA ASN A 94 45.39 30.60 10.93
C ASN A 94 45.60 32.10 10.64
N SER A 95 44.50 32.86 10.72
CA SER A 95 44.23 33.76 11.86
C SER A 95 42.88 34.50 11.70
N SER A 96 42.04 34.46 12.74
CA SER A 96 40.95 35.41 13.01
C SER A 96 41.38 36.30 14.19
N PRO A 97 40.89 37.55 14.33
CA PRO A 97 39.78 37.76 15.27
C PRO A 97 38.79 38.92 14.97
N THR A 98 37.52 38.65 15.30
CA THR A 98 36.43 39.45 15.92
C THR A 98 36.50 40.99 15.98
N SER A 99 35.43 41.69 15.54
CA SER A 99 34.69 42.71 16.33
C SER A 99 33.49 43.36 15.59
N TYR A 100 32.30 43.18 16.17
CA TYR A 100 31.09 44.02 16.29
C TYR A 100 30.71 45.13 15.28
N GLY A 101 29.44 45.11 14.85
CA GLY A 101 28.54 46.28 15.00
C GLY A 101 27.90 46.93 13.76
N ASP A 102 26.61 46.66 13.59
CA ASP A 102 25.52 47.60 13.20
C ASP A 102 25.17 47.98 11.73
N GLN A 103 23.95 47.54 11.38
CA GLN A 103 22.84 48.20 10.66
C GLN A 103 23.11 49.21 9.51
N THR A 104 22.56 48.92 8.31
CA THR A 104 21.44 49.68 7.67
C THR A 104 21.26 49.26 6.21
N SER A 105 20.02 48.86 5.89
CA SER A 105 19.25 48.99 4.63
C SER A 105 19.93 49.60 3.39
N LEU A 106 19.71 49.00 2.21
CA LEU A 106 18.98 49.59 1.05
C LEU A 106 18.94 48.59 -0.13
N HIS A 107 17.74 48.36 -0.71
CA HIS A 107 17.53 47.71 -2.02
C HIS A 107 17.94 48.64 -3.18
N PRO A 108 18.20 48.12 -4.40
CA PRO A 108 17.19 48.11 -5.49
C PRO A 108 17.11 46.77 -6.25
N ALA A 109 15.91 46.27 -6.60
CA ALA A 109 15.24 46.38 -7.92
C ALA A 109 15.97 45.58 -9.03
N GLU A 110 15.37 44.71 -9.86
CA GLU A 110 14.02 44.62 -10.42
C GLU A 110 13.96 43.37 -11.36
N ASN A 111 12.75 43.05 -11.86
CA ASN A 111 12.41 42.17 -13.01
C ASN A 111 12.31 40.65 -12.73
N LEU A 112 11.32 39.88 -13.22
CA LEU A 112 10.24 40.15 -14.17
C LEU A 112 9.09 39.12 -13.98
N ASP A 113 7.88 39.65 -14.01
CA ASP A 113 6.64 39.18 -14.63
C ASP A 113 6.21 37.69 -14.76
N ASN A 114 4.94 37.51 -14.38
CA ASN A 114 3.87 36.65 -14.88
C ASN A 114 3.97 35.12 -14.99
N GLY A 115 3.03 34.49 -14.27
CA GLY A 115 2.49 33.19 -14.61
C GLY A 115 1.32 32.78 -13.69
N LEU A 116 0.13 33.29 -13.99
CA LEU A 116 -1.17 32.87 -13.43
C LEU A 116 -1.27 31.35 -13.27
N ILE A 117 -1.20 30.85 -12.02
CA ILE A 117 -1.52 29.45 -11.74
C ILE A 117 -3.04 29.30 -11.74
N ASP A 118 -3.53 28.67 -12.80
CA ASP A 118 -4.94 28.39 -13.05
C ASP A 118 -5.54 27.54 -11.90
N GLN A 119 -6.50 28.11 -11.16
CA GLN A 119 -7.14 27.50 -9.99
C GLN A 119 -8.13 26.35 -10.34
N ARG A 120 -8.08 25.77 -11.54
CA ARG A 120 -9.02 24.73 -11.99
C ARG A 120 -8.50 23.30 -12.02
N VAL A 121 -7.36 22.99 -11.38
CA VAL A 121 -6.86 21.60 -11.25
C VAL A 121 -6.49 21.26 -9.80
N LEU A 122 -7.42 21.49 -8.87
CA LEU A 122 -7.28 21.05 -7.47
C LEU A 122 -8.40 20.11 -7.00
N LYS A 123 -8.89 19.25 -7.91
CA LYS A 123 -9.69 18.07 -7.54
C LYS A 123 -9.07 16.84 -8.19
N GLN A 124 -8.89 15.79 -7.38
CA GLN A 124 -8.29 14.48 -7.71
C GLN A 124 -6.76 14.38 -7.79
N ARG A 125 -6.07 14.71 -6.69
CA ARG A 125 -4.83 13.99 -6.33
C ARG A 125 -4.68 13.81 -4.82
N ARG A 126 -5.74 13.36 -4.15
CA ARG A 126 -5.63 12.69 -2.85
C ARG A 126 -5.42 11.22 -3.17
N HIS A 127 -4.25 10.65 -2.87
CA HIS A 127 -3.96 9.21 -2.60
C HIS A 127 -2.48 8.82 -2.77
N ALA A 128 -1.57 9.73 -3.11
CA ALA A 128 -0.15 9.40 -3.31
C ALA A 128 0.83 10.07 -2.31
N LYS A 129 0.38 10.33 -1.08
CA LYS A 129 1.27 10.67 0.04
C LYS A 129 1.11 9.71 1.22
N HIS A 130 0.88 8.43 0.93
CA HIS A 130 1.37 7.35 1.78
C HIS A 130 2.91 7.30 1.62
N VAL A 131 3.56 8.42 1.99
CA VAL A 131 4.98 8.43 2.26
C VAL A 131 5.10 7.63 3.55
N LEU A 132 5.77 6.50 3.40
CA LEU A 132 6.25 5.60 4.43
C LEU A 132 7.01 6.40 5.51
N ALA A 133 6.28 7.05 6.41
CA ALA A 133 6.84 7.60 7.63
C ALA A 133 7.30 6.39 8.46
N ARG A 134 8.58 6.36 8.82
CA ARG A 134 9.13 5.42 9.79
C ARG A 134 8.37 5.62 11.11
N TYR A 135 7.29 4.86 11.32
CA TYR A 135 6.52 4.89 12.56
C TYR A 135 7.36 4.25 13.67
N LYS A 136 7.98 5.08 14.51
CA LYS A 136 8.23 4.65 15.88
C LYS A 136 6.84 4.43 16.50
N ALA A 137 6.54 3.21 16.91
CA ALA A 137 5.26 2.91 17.56
C ALA A 137 5.13 3.81 18.79
N SER A 138 4.10 4.66 18.80
CA SER A 138 3.75 5.40 20.00
C SER A 138 3.34 4.38 21.06
N GLN A 139 3.87 4.49 22.27
CA GLN A 139 3.48 3.60 23.36
C GLN A 139 2.03 3.89 23.75
N TRP A 140 1.20 2.85 23.86
CA TRP A 140 -0.17 2.98 24.38
C TRP A 140 -0.09 3.31 25.87
N THR A 141 -0.28 4.58 26.22
CA THR A 141 -0.38 5.00 27.62
C THR A 141 -1.66 4.44 28.25
N LYS A 142 -1.65 4.18 29.56
CA LYS A 142 -2.83 3.65 30.29
C LYS A 142 -4.09 4.52 30.12
N SER A 143 -3.92 5.78 29.73
CA SER A 143 -4.99 6.69 29.36
C SER A 143 -4.83 7.03 27.87
N TYR A 144 -5.82 6.63 27.06
CA TYR A 144 -5.89 7.02 25.65
C TYR A 144 -6.27 8.49 25.55
N VAL A 145 -5.59 9.23 24.67
CA VAL A 145 -5.89 10.64 24.39
C VAL A 145 -6.57 10.72 23.03
N LEU A 146 -7.70 11.43 22.95
CA LEU A 146 -8.44 11.56 21.71
C LEU A 146 -7.59 12.28 20.64
N PRO A 147 -7.68 11.84 19.37
CA PRO A 147 -7.02 12.53 18.28
C PRO A 147 -7.59 13.91 18.07
N GLU A 148 -6.81 14.77 17.42
CA GLU A 148 -7.32 16.03 16.95
C GLU A 148 -8.31 15.82 15.80
N PHE A 149 -9.59 16.03 16.09
CA PHE A 149 -10.67 15.93 15.10
C PHE A 149 -10.62 17.07 14.06
N PRO A 150 -11.14 16.85 12.84
CA PRO A 150 -11.27 17.92 11.86
C PRO A 150 -12.27 18.98 12.33
N TYR A 151 -12.16 20.19 11.77
CA TYR A 151 -12.89 21.36 12.27
C TYR A 151 -14.42 21.18 12.31
N ASP A 152 -15.01 20.55 11.30
CA ASP A 152 -16.44 20.26 11.23
C ASP A 152 -16.90 19.33 12.36
N VAL A 153 -16.14 18.28 12.64
CA VAL A 153 -16.39 17.37 13.77
C VAL A 153 -16.22 18.13 15.09
N LYS A 154 -15.16 18.93 15.24
CA LYS A 154 -14.94 19.76 16.43
C LYS A 154 -16.08 20.72 16.70
N CYS A 155 -16.58 21.42 15.67
CA CYS A 155 -17.71 22.35 15.81
C CYS A 155 -18.96 21.61 16.29
N MET A 156 -19.29 20.48 15.65
CA MET A 156 -20.46 19.69 16.01
C MET A 156 -20.35 19.13 17.44
N LEU A 157 -19.16 18.68 17.87
CA LEU A 157 -18.90 18.22 19.23
C LEU A 157 -19.03 19.36 20.25
N ALA A 158 -18.56 20.57 19.91
CA ALA A 158 -18.66 21.75 20.76
C ALA A 158 -20.11 22.25 20.90
N GLU A 159 -20.90 22.12 19.83
CA GLU A 159 -22.33 22.43 19.82
C GLU A 159 -23.19 21.37 20.54
N GLN A 160 -22.61 20.24 20.95
CA GLN A 160 -23.29 19.13 21.63
C GLN A 160 -24.52 18.60 20.88
N LYS A 161 -24.48 18.66 19.55
CA LYS A 161 -25.56 18.15 18.70
C LYS A 161 -25.41 16.65 18.50
N CYS A 162 -26.52 15.91 18.56
CA CYS A 162 -26.51 14.48 18.25
C CYS A 162 -25.96 14.24 16.83
N PRO A 163 -24.89 13.43 16.66
CA PRO A 163 -24.26 13.27 15.37
C PRO A 163 -25.13 12.44 14.43
N ASP A 164 -25.32 12.97 13.22
CA ASP A 164 -25.96 12.22 12.13
C ASP A 164 -25.10 11.02 11.69
N HIS A 165 -25.61 10.25 10.72
CA HIS A 165 -24.89 9.07 10.24
C HIS A 165 -23.52 9.38 9.64
N SER A 166 -23.40 10.47 8.88
CA SER A 166 -22.15 10.87 8.23
C SER A 166 -21.10 11.26 9.26
N MET A 167 -21.52 12.03 10.27
CA MET A 167 -20.67 12.52 11.33
C MET A 167 -20.19 11.38 12.24
N ARG A 168 -21.08 10.43 12.56
CA ARG A 168 -20.70 9.19 13.27
C ARG A 168 -19.64 8.41 12.50
N ILE A 169 -19.77 8.28 11.18
CA ILE A 169 -18.74 7.63 10.34
C ILE A 169 -17.41 8.38 10.45
N ARG A 170 -17.40 9.72 10.31
CA ARG A 170 -16.18 10.53 10.39
C ARG A 170 -15.47 10.37 11.74
N ILE A 171 -16.20 10.43 12.86
CA ILE A 171 -15.61 10.24 14.18
C ILE A 171 -14.91 8.88 14.26
N ILE A 172 -15.60 7.80 13.83
CA ILE A 172 -15.04 6.44 13.81
C ILE A 172 -13.81 6.33 12.89
N GLU A 173 -13.79 7.03 11.76
CA GLU A 173 -12.65 7.09 10.85
C GLU A 173 -11.41 7.66 11.50
N PHE A 174 -11.55 8.78 12.19
CA PHE A 174 -10.44 9.44 12.87
C PHE A 174 -9.94 8.61 14.05
N LEU A 175 -10.85 8.02 14.85
CA LEU A 175 -10.47 7.11 15.93
C LEU A 175 -9.71 5.89 15.38
N GLN A 176 -10.21 5.27 14.32
CA GLN A 176 -9.54 4.12 13.71
C GLN A 176 -8.16 4.48 13.16
N ALA A 177 -8.03 5.61 12.46
CA ALA A 177 -6.74 6.05 11.93
C ALA A 177 -5.74 6.32 13.06
N ASP A 178 -6.18 6.95 14.15
CA ASP A 178 -5.33 7.22 15.29
C ASP A 178 -4.87 5.93 16.00
N MET A 179 -5.81 5.01 16.27
CA MET A 179 -5.51 3.72 16.88
C MET A 179 -4.41 2.96 16.13
N THR A 180 -4.37 3.01 14.80
CA THR A 180 -3.36 2.27 14.01
C THR A 180 -1.91 2.67 14.33
N LYS A 181 -1.67 3.88 14.84
CA LYS A 181 -0.34 4.34 15.27
C LYS A 181 0.26 3.49 16.40
N TYR A 182 -0.60 2.87 17.18
CA TYR A 182 -0.24 2.09 18.38
C TYR A 182 -0.27 0.59 18.17
N LEU A 183 -0.70 0.12 16.99
CA LEU A 183 -0.88 -1.31 16.72
C LEU A 183 0.33 -1.97 16.07
N GLU A 184 1.44 -1.26 15.91
CA GLU A 184 2.68 -1.82 15.32
C GLU A 184 2.46 -2.52 13.96
N GLY A 185 1.55 -1.97 13.14
CA GLY A 185 1.17 -2.56 11.86
C GLY A 185 0.06 -3.62 11.93
N SER A 186 -0.39 -4.02 13.12
CA SER A 186 -1.55 -4.88 13.32
C SER A 186 -2.86 -4.16 13.00
N LEU A 187 -3.83 -4.91 12.47
CA LEU A 187 -5.23 -4.48 12.31
C LEU A 187 -6.16 -5.17 13.32
N TYR A 188 -5.60 -5.74 14.38
CA TYR A 188 -6.31 -6.45 15.44
C TYR A 188 -6.13 -5.75 16.78
N PRO A 189 -6.83 -4.62 17.03
CA PRO A 189 -6.90 -4.05 18.36
C PRO A 189 -7.47 -5.07 19.36
N THR A 190 -6.98 -5.02 20.58
CA THR A 190 -7.48 -5.82 21.70
C THR A 190 -8.80 -5.27 22.22
N THR A 191 -9.56 -6.10 22.96
CA THR A 191 -10.81 -5.64 23.60
C THR A 191 -10.59 -4.42 24.49
N GLN A 192 -9.46 -4.37 25.22
CA GLN A 192 -9.15 -3.24 26.10
C GLN A 192 -8.88 -1.96 25.31
N GLN A 193 -8.14 -2.05 24.20
CA GLN A 193 -7.89 -0.89 23.34
C GLN A 193 -9.19 -0.28 22.80
N TYR A 194 -10.18 -1.10 22.43
CA TYR A 194 -11.50 -0.58 22.07
C TYR A 194 -12.20 0.11 23.26
N ASN A 195 -12.08 -0.46 24.47
CA ASN A 195 -12.70 0.10 25.66
C ASN A 195 -12.11 1.48 25.99
N ASP A 196 -10.78 1.59 26.03
CA ASP A 196 -10.08 2.82 26.40
C ASP A 196 -10.46 3.98 25.45
N VAL A 197 -10.51 3.72 24.14
CA VAL A 197 -10.85 4.73 23.13
C VAL A 197 -12.29 5.21 23.27
N VAL A 198 -13.22 4.26 23.44
CA VAL A 198 -14.65 4.61 23.60
C VAL A 198 -14.88 5.32 24.93
N ASN A 199 -14.22 4.89 26.01
CA ASN A 199 -14.29 5.59 27.29
C ASN A 199 -13.75 7.01 27.18
N ALA A 200 -12.61 7.22 26.53
CA ALA A 200 -12.08 8.56 26.31
C ALA A 200 -13.05 9.44 25.49
N LEU A 201 -13.70 8.88 24.48
CA LEU A 201 -14.70 9.58 23.67
C LEU A 201 -15.90 10.02 24.51
N LEU A 202 -16.47 9.11 25.29
CA LEU A 202 -17.66 9.38 26.09
C LEU A 202 -17.36 10.24 27.33
N GLN A 203 -16.15 10.16 27.88
CA GLN A 203 -15.70 11.06 28.94
C GLN A 203 -15.55 12.50 28.43
N ALA A 204 -15.01 12.69 27.22
CA ALA A 204 -14.88 14.02 26.62
C ALA A 204 -16.23 14.57 26.11
N HIS A 205 -17.13 13.69 25.68
CA HIS A 205 -18.41 14.06 25.08
C HIS A 205 -19.57 13.21 25.65
N PRO A 206 -20.02 13.48 26.90
CA PRO A 206 -21.04 12.67 27.56
C PRO A 206 -22.38 12.61 26.83
N PHE A 207 -22.73 13.65 26.06
CA PHE A 207 -23.96 13.69 25.26
C PHE A 207 -24.03 12.60 24.19
N LEU A 208 -22.91 11.96 23.84
CA LEU A 208 -22.88 10.82 22.91
C LEU A 208 -23.37 9.50 23.54
N ASP A 209 -23.66 9.50 24.84
CA ASP A 209 -24.19 8.38 25.62
C ASP A 209 -25.51 8.76 26.32
N GLU A 210 -26.32 9.63 25.70
CA GLU A 210 -27.58 10.13 26.28
C GLU A 210 -28.52 9.00 26.71
N ASP A 211 -28.63 7.94 25.90
CA ASP A 211 -29.47 6.77 26.17
C ASP A 211 -28.79 5.69 27.05
N GLY A 212 -27.56 5.92 27.52
CA GLY A 212 -26.75 4.96 28.29
C GLY A 212 -26.28 3.72 27.51
N CYS A 213 -26.52 3.68 26.18
CA CYS A 213 -26.13 2.59 25.30
C CYS A 213 -25.00 2.95 24.31
N GLY A 214 -24.54 4.21 24.34
CA GLY A 214 -23.50 4.77 23.50
C GLY A 214 -22.22 3.94 23.54
N PHE A 215 -21.79 3.48 24.73
CA PHE A 215 -20.58 2.65 24.85
C PHE A 215 -20.60 1.45 23.89
N PHE A 216 -21.70 0.70 23.85
CA PHE A 216 -21.82 -0.48 23.00
C PHE A 216 -21.92 -0.11 21.51
N LEU A 217 -22.63 0.98 21.19
CA LEU A 217 -22.80 1.47 19.82
C LEU A 217 -21.46 1.91 19.22
N TRP A 218 -20.72 2.77 19.91
CA TRP A 218 -19.42 3.28 19.47
C TRP A 218 -18.38 2.17 19.40
N LYS A 219 -18.34 1.28 20.40
CA LYS A 219 -17.46 0.11 20.39
C LYS A 219 -17.76 -0.81 19.21
N ARG A 220 -19.04 -1.07 18.91
CA ARG A 220 -19.44 -1.89 17.77
C ARG A 220 -19.04 -1.24 16.45
N ALA A 221 -19.34 0.05 16.27
CA ALA A 221 -19.01 0.77 15.05
C ALA A 221 -17.49 0.77 14.78
N LEU A 222 -16.68 0.95 15.83
CA LEU A 222 -15.22 0.92 15.74
C LEU A 222 -14.69 -0.48 15.39
N LYS A 223 -15.24 -1.53 16.02
CA LYS A 223 -14.92 -2.93 15.67
C LYS A 223 -15.29 -3.26 14.23
N ASP A 224 -16.47 -2.83 13.79
CA ASP A 224 -16.94 -3.05 12.42
C ASP A 224 -16.04 -2.31 11.43
N ARG A 225 -15.55 -1.11 11.75
CA ARG A 225 -14.58 -0.39 10.91
C ARG A 225 -13.30 -1.20 10.68
N PHE A 226 -12.65 -1.68 11.74
CA PHE A 226 -11.45 -2.54 11.60
C PHE A 226 -11.76 -3.85 10.86
N LYS A 227 -12.94 -4.43 11.07
CA LYS A 227 -13.40 -5.60 10.31
C LYS A 227 -13.52 -5.31 8.81
N TYR A 228 -14.07 -4.16 8.42
CA TYR A 228 -14.19 -3.78 7.00
C TYR A 228 -12.86 -3.41 6.37
N VAL A 229 -11.95 -2.74 7.10
CA VAL A 229 -10.59 -2.47 6.64
C VAL A 229 -9.84 -3.77 6.33
N ARG A 230 -10.01 -4.82 7.16
CA ARG A 230 -9.38 -6.14 6.96
C ARG A 230 -10.02 -6.99 5.86
N ARG A 231 -11.28 -6.74 5.50
CA ARG A 231 -12.02 -7.56 4.53
C ARG A 231 -11.28 -7.67 3.18
N PRO A 232 -10.87 -6.57 2.53
CA PRO A 232 -10.18 -6.63 1.23
C PRO A 232 -8.68 -6.99 1.34
N ILE A 233 -8.11 -7.12 2.54
CA ILE A 233 -6.67 -7.38 2.71
C ILE A 233 -6.42 -8.88 2.58
N GLU A 234 -5.68 -9.27 1.54
CA GLU A 234 -5.31 -10.66 1.24
C GLU A 234 -3.80 -10.92 1.43
N ASP A 235 -2.99 -9.86 1.49
CA ASP A 235 -1.51 -9.98 1.54
C ASP A 235 -0.93 -9.91 2.96
N ASP A 236 -1.68 -9.40 3.95
CA ASP A 236 -1.20 -9.32 5.33
C ASP A 236 -1.27 -10.70 6.01
N GLU A 237 -0.11 -11.24 6.42
CA GLU A 237 -0.02 -12.57 7.00
C GLU A 237 -0.87 -12.73 8.27
N GLN A 238 -0.95 -11.69 9.12
CA GLN A 238 -1.71 -11.74 10.36
C GLN A 238 -3.21 -11.80 10.06
N VAL A 239 -3.67 -11.04 9.06
CA VAL A 239 -5.03 -11.08 8.54
C VAL A 239 -5.35 -12.45 7.94
N MET A 240 -4.45 -13.02 7.14
CA MET A 240 -4.64 -14.35 6.52
C MET A 240 -4.73 -15.46 7.57
N ARG A 241 -3.81 -15.52 8.55
CA ARG A 241 -3.88 -16.48 9.66
C ARG A 241 -5.21 -16.40 10.40
N ASN A 242 -5.67 -15.20 10.70
CA ASN A 242 -6.92 -14.98 11.42
C ASN A 242 -8.17 -15.27 10.57
N LYS A 243 -8.14 -15.00 9.26
CA LYS A 243 -9.19 -15.41 8.32
C LYS A 243 -9.29 -16.94 8.25
N CYS A 244 -8.16 -17.66 8.18
CA CYS A 244 -8.13 -19.13 8.21
C CYS A 244 -8.68 -19.70 9.53
N LYS A 245 -8.41 -19.05 10.66
CA LYS A 245 -8.81 -19.52 12.00
C LYS A 245 -10.28 -19.24 12.33
N PHE A 246 -10.81 -18.08 11.97
CA PHE A 246 -12.12 -17.59 12.43
C PHE A 246 -13.11 -17.28 11.30
N GLY A 247 -12.66 -17.29 10.04
CA GLY A 247 -13.52 -17.07 8.88
C GLY A 247 -14.53 -18.21 8.72
N HIS A 248 -15.77 -17.86 8.39
CA HIS A 248 -16.74 -18.87 7.98
C HIS A 248 -16.27 -19.45 6.64
N ARG A 249 -16.10 -20.77 6.57
CA ARG A 249 -15.84 -21.51 5.33
C ARG A 249 -17.06 -21.46 4.41
N ARG A 250 -17.40 -20.29 3.86
CA ARG A 250 -18.34 -20.22 2.74
C ARG A 250 -17.57 -20.60 1.48
N GLY A 251 -17.80 -21.82 1.01
CA GLY A 251 -17.36 -22.28 -0.32
C GLY A 251 -16.01 -22.99 -0.40
N GLN A 252 -15.27 -23.15 0.69
CA GLN A 252 -14.10 -24.03 0.70
C GLN A 252 -14.55 -25.47 1.01
N THR A 253 -15.05 -26.18 -0.01
CA THR A 253 -14.89 -27.63 -0.03
C THR A 253 -13.39 -27.87 0.09
N ARG A 254 -12.97 -28.45 1.21
CA ARG A 254 -11.60 -28.91 1.42
C ARG A 254 -11.37 -29.94 0.31
N LYS A 255 -10.80 -29.54 -0.84
CA LYS A 255 -10.32 -30.52 -1.82
C LYS A 255 -9.29 -31.34 -1.07
N SER A 256 -9.70 -32.55 -0.71
CA SER A 256 -8.80 -33.49 -0.07
C SER A 256 -7.72 -33.85 -1.09
N LEU A 257 -6.52 -34.12 -0.61
CA LEU A 257 -5.39 -34.54 -1.45
C LEU A 257 -5.71 -35.80 -2.29
N ALA A 258 -6.77 -36.54 -1.95
CA ALA A 258 -7.26 -37.68 -2.69
C ALA A 258 -8.06 -37.32 -3.96
N ASP A 259 -8.59 -36.10 -4.06
CA ASP A 259 -9.41 -35.66 -5.21
C ASP A 259 -8.55 -35.28 -6.44
N ILE A 260 -7.23 -35.12 -6.23
CA ILE A 260 -6.26 -34.80 -7.30
C ILE A 260 -5.90 -36.06 -8.11
N ARG A 261 -6.06 -37.26 -7.56
CA ARG A 261 -5.59 -38.51 -8.22
C ARG A 261 -6.61 -39.15 -9.16
N SER A 262 -7.89 -38.76 -9.08
CA SER A 262 -8.96 -39.45 -9.81
C SER A 262 -9.20 -38.92 -11.23
N ASP A 263 -8.74 -37.70 -11.56
CA ASP A 263 -9.00 -37.08 -12.87
C ASP A 263 -7.94 -37.41 -13.94
N GLU A 264 -6.84 -38.10 -13.59
CA GLU A 264 -5.71 -38.34 -14.51
C GLU A 264 -5.78 -39.64 -15.33
N ILE A 265 -6.82 -40.47 -15.21
CA ILE A 265 -6.88 -41.75 -15.95
C ILE A 265 -8.20 -41.91 -16.70
N LYS A 266 -8.32 -41.22 -17.83
CA LYS A 266 -9.13 -41.67 -18.97
C LYS A 266 -8.22 -41.78 -20.20
N ILE A 267 -7.44 -42.84 -20.25
CA ILE A 267 -6.70 -43.28 -21.44
C ILE A 267 -7.74 -43.85 -22.41
N VAL A 268 -8.06 -43.13 -23.48
CA VAL A 268 -8.84 -43.64 -24.61
C VAL A 268 -7.89 -44.43 -25.50
N GLN A 269 -8.01 -45.76 -25.48
CA GLN A 269 -7.43 -46.66 -26.49
C GLN A 269 -8.09 -46.38 -27.85
N ILE A 270 -7.31 -45.92 -28.83
CA ILE A 270 -7.73 -45.92 -30.23
C ILE A 270 -7.22 -47.21 -30.85
N LYS A 271 -8.17 -48.08 -31.21
CA LYS A 271 -7.96 -49.33 -31.94
C LYS A 271 -7.96 -48.97 -33.44
N THR A 272 -6.80 -49.08 -34.11
CA THR A 272 -6.72 -49.00 -35.57
C THR A 272 -7.11 -50.36 -36.15
N SER A 273 -8.25 -50.42 -36.85
CA SER A 273 -8.65 -51.55 -37.69
C SER A 273 -8.37 -51.26 -39.16
N ALA A 274 -7.97 -52.33 -39.85
CA ALA A 274 -7.38 -52.46 -41.18
C ALA A 274 -8.16 -51.83 -42.34
#